data_AF-A0A1I4ZFG7-F1
#
_entry.id   AF-A0A1I4ZFG7-F1
#
_cell.length_a   1.000
_cell.length_b   1.000
_cell.length_c   1.000
_cell.angle_alpha   90.00
_cell.angle_beta   90.00
_cell.angle_gamma   90.00
#
_symmetry.space_group_name_H-M   'P 1'
#
loop_
_entity.id
_entity.type
_entity.pdbx_description
1 polymer ?
#
loop_
_entity_poly.entity_id
_entity_poly.type
_entity_poly.pdbx_seq_one_letter_code
_entity_poly.pdbx_strand_id
1 'polypeptide(L)'
;MKKIILLSFNLLVLLACKKETAKLTNEKPIDSVQIKVASSEKSTLTLKNELTEQGFEIFDYVDEKTQDTILMQQYFMAFLKKGPVRSQNEAEAAKLQKQHLAHLSRMYELGYADISGPFGDDGDIRGITIYNVPTFEMADSLANLDPMVKSGRLVIEMHPWWAAKGFPLR
;
A
#
# COMPACT_ATOMS: atom_id res chain seq x y z
N MET A 1 18.25 -52.92 -45.10
CA MET A 1 16.80 -53.11 -45.40
C MET A 1 16.05 -51.87 -44.91
N LYS A 2 15.13 -51.33 -45.74
CA LYS A 2 14.34 -50.07 -45.61
C LYS A 2 15.22 -48.79 -45.72
N LYS A 3 15.32 -47.99 -46.81
CA LYS A 3 14.36 -47.37 -47.77
C LYS A 3 13.26 -46.62 -46.99
N ILE A 4 13.05 -45.29 -47.03
CA ILE A 4 12.82 -44.39 -48.18
C ILE A 4 12.58 -42.94 -47.61
N ILE A 5 13.28 -41.93 -48.15
CA ILE A 5 12.78 -40.70 -48.85
C ILE A 5 12.40 -39.46 -48.00
N LEU A 6 13.16 -38.40 -48.34
CA LEU A 6 13.03 -36.97 -48.11
C LEU A 6 11.81 -36.40 -48.86
N LEU A 7 10.94 -35.58 -48.23
CA LEU A 7 10.12 -34.62 -48.98
C LEU A 7 9.53 -33.53 -48.07
N SER A 8 10.04 -32.32 -48.28
CA SER A 8 9.43 -31.03 -47.99
C SER A 8 7.98 -30.93 -48.46
N PHE A 9 7.07 -30.44 -47.61
CA PHE A 9 5.76 -29.97 -48.02
C PHE A 9 5.54 -28.54 -47.55
N ASN A 10 5.73 -27.62 -48.49
CA ASN A 10 5.15 -26.30 -48.49
C ASN A 10 3.70 -26.42 -48.99
N LEU A 11 2.85 -25.47 -48.55
CA LEU A 11 1.75 -24.84 -49.31
C LEU A 11 0.27 -25.19 -48.98
N LEU A 12 -0.42 -24.09 -48.62
CA LEU A 12 -1.84 -23.72 -48.77
C LEU A 12 -2.91 -24.51 -48.01
N VAL A 13 -3.93 -23.86 -47.43
CA VAL A 13 -5.04 -23.28 -48.19
C VAL A 13 -5.77 -22.13 -47.44
N LEU A 14 -5.82 -20.96 -48.11
CA LEU A 14 -6.94 -20.02 -48.42
C LEU A 14 -7.87 -19.51 -47.26
N LEU A 15 -8.37 -18.27 -47.18
CA LEU A 15 -8.92 -17.30 -48.15
C LEU A 15 -8.96 -15.85 -47.56
N ALA A 16 -8.72 -14.86 -48.45
CA ALA A 16 -9.35 -13.53 -48.61
C ALA A 16 -10.01 -12.79 -47.42
N CYS A 17 -9.76 -11.49 -47.16
CA CYS A 17 -10.15 -10.38 -48.03
C CYS A 17 -9.35 -9.08 -47.80
N LYS A 18 -8.87 -8.57 -48.93
CA LYS A 18 -8.58 -7.18 -49.37
C LYS A 18 -9.24 -6.03 -48.58
N LYS A 19 -8.45 -5.04 -48.12
CA LYS A 19 -8.50 -3.64 -48.63
C LYS A 19 -7.41 -2.71 -48.08
N GLU A 20 -6.71 -2.14 -49.06
CA GLU A 20 -5.92 -0.91 -49.19
C GLU A 20 -5.61 -0.01 -47.98
N THR A 21 -4.32 0.34 -47.93
CA THR A 21 -3.69 1.50 -47.29
C THR A 21 -4.18 2.83 -47.85
N ALA A 22 -4.46 3.78 -46.97
CA ALA A 22 -4.37 5.22 -47.27
C ALA A 22 -3.60 5.92 -46.14
N LYS A 23 -2.39 6.40 -46.47
CA LYS A 23 -1.71 7.46 -45.72
C LYS A 23 -2.46 8.77 -45.96
N LEU A 24 -2.74 9.52 -44.90
CA LEU A 24 -3.05 10.95 -44.96
C LEU A 24 -2.17 11.68 -43.95
N THR A 25 -1.34 12.56 -44.50
CA THR A 25 -0.55 13.61 -43.84
C THR A 25 -1.42 14.82 -43.54
N ASN A 26 -1.37 15.39 -42.32
CA ASN A 26 -0.98 16.78 -42.02
C ASN A 26 -1.39 17.24 -40.60
N GLU A 27 -0.48 18.02 -40.01
CA GLU A 27 -0.52 18.87 -38.80
C GLU A 27 -1.77 19.78 -38.70
N LYS A 28 -2.30 20.31 -37.56
CA LYS A 28 -1.78 20.75 -36.24
C LYS A 28 -3.00 21.05 -35.28
N PRO A 29 -2.88 21.63 -34.04
CA PRO A 29 -3.42 21.04 -32.79
C PRO A 29 -4.43 21.92 -31.99
N ILE A 30 -5.52 21.38 -31.42
CA ILE A 30 -6.40 22.14 -30.49
C ILE A 30 -7.02 21.21 -29.40
N ASP A 31 -6.83 21.62 -28.15
CA ASP A 31 -7.58 21.35 -26.90
C ASP A 31 -7.85 19.92 -26.42
N SER A 32 -6.92 19.37 -25.64
CA SER A 32 -7.14 18.21 -24.75
C SER A 32 -7.01 18.54 -23.25
N VAL A 33 -6.93 19.82 -22.87
CA VAL A 33 -6.61 20.23 -21.49
C VAL A 33 -7.84 20.34 -20.58
N GLN A 34 -9.06 20.44 -21.10
CA GLN A 34 -10.24 20.79 -20.27
C GLN A 34 -11.02 19.62 -19.64
N ILE A 35 -10.67 18.35 -19.88
CA ILE A 35 -11.47 17.21 -19.39
C ILE A 35 -10.88 16.52 -18.14
N LYS A 36 -9.62 16.78 -17.76
CA LYS A 36 -8.99 16.09 -16.60
C LYS A 36 -9.31 16.69 -15.23
N VAL A 37 -9.60 17.99 -15.14
CA VAL A 37 -9.69 18.71 -13.84
C VAL A 37 -11.01 18.43 -13.10
N ALA A 38 -12.14 18.41 -13.81
CA ALA A 38 -13.46 18.22 -13.19
C ALA A 38 -13.67 16.81 -12.61
N SER A 39 -12.97 15.80 -13.14
CA SER A 39 -13.05 14.42 -12.65
C SER A 39 -12.18 14.19 -11.41
N SER A 40 -11.00 14.80 -11.33
CA SER A 40 -10.11 14.66 -10.18
C SER A 40 -10.65 15.43 -8.96
N GLU A 41 -11.18 16.64 -9.15
CA GLU A 41 -11.73 17.44 -8.05
C GLU A 41 -12.95 16.78 -7.41
N LYS A 42 -13.86 16.22 -8.21
CA LYS A 42 -15.02 15.48 -7.71
C LYS A 42 -14.63 14.21 -6.96
N SER A 43 -13.59 13.50 -7.43
CA SER A 43 -13.07 12.31 -6.73
C SER A 43 -12.41 12.67 -5.40
N THR A 44 -11.65 13.76 -5.35
CA THR A 44 -10.97 14.21 -4.13
C THR A 44 -11.97 14.71 -3.08
N LEU A 45 -13.01 15.45 -3.51
CA LEU A 45 -14.06 15.90 -2.59
C LEU A 45 -14.84 14.73 -1.99
N THR A 46 -15.22 13.75 -2.80
CA THR A 46 -15.89 12.53 -2.31
C THR A 46 -15.02 11.80 -1.28
N LEU A 47 -13.73 11.59 -1.57
CA LEU A 47 -12.81 10.94 -0.63
C LEU A 47 -12.69 11.72 0.69
N LYS A 48 -12.59 13.05 0.64
CA LYS A 48 -12.54 13.88 1.85
C LYS A 48 -13.79 13.72 2.70
N ASN A 49 -14.96 13.73 2.07
CA ASN A 49 -16.23 13.54 2.78
C ASN A 49 -16.28 12.15 3.42
N GLU A 50 -15.94 11.09 2.68
CA GLU A 50 -15.91 9.71 3.20
C GLU A 50 -14.97 9.56 4.40
N LEU A 51 -13.76 10.12 4.32
CA LEU A 51 -12.78 10.07 5.42
C LEU A 51 -13.27 10.87 6.64
N THR A 52 -13.85 12.05 6.41
CA THR A 52 -14.41 12.88 7.49
C THR A 52 -15.60 12.19 8.17
N GLU A 53 -16.49 11.56 7.40
CA GLU A 53 -17.63 10.78 7.90
C GLU A 53 -17.16 9.55 8.71
N GLN A 54 -16.05 8.94 8.31
CA GLN A 54 -15.40 7.85 9.05
C GLN A 54 -14.63 8.33 10.30
N GLY A 55 -14.53 9.65 10.52
CA GLY A 55 -13.89 10.25 11.68
C GLY A 55 -12.38 10.45 11.56
N PHE A 56 -11.81 10.36 10.35
CA PHE A 56 -10.39 10.64 10.14
C PHE A 56 -10.10 12.15 10.20
N GLU A 57 -8.97 12.50 10.83
CA GLU A 57 -8.41 13.84 10.73
C GLU A 57 -7.66 14.01 9.41
N ILE A 58 -8.05 15.04 8.64
CA ILE A 58 -7.49 15.36 7.33
C ILE A 58 -7.32 16.88 7.15
N PHE A 59 -6.38 17.29 6.30
CA PHE A 59 -6.27 18.68 5.84
C PHE A 59 -5.62 18.79 4.46
N ASP A 60 -5.76 19.94 3.82
CA ASP A 60 -5.11 20.25 2.55
C ASP A 60 -3.75 20.92 2.77
N TYR A 61 -2.71 20.35 2.17
CA TYR A 61 -1.39 20.94 2.07
C TYR A 61 -1.14 21.39 0.63
N VAL A 62 -0.71 22.63 0.41
CA VAL A 62 -0.36 23.14 -0.92
C VAL A 62 1.16 23.11 -1.07
N ASP A 63 1.68 22.35 -2.04
CA ASP A 63 3.11 22.33 -2.33
C ASP A 63 3.53 23.67 -2.96
N GLU A 64 4.49 24.35 -2.35
CA GLU A 64 4.90 25.69 -2.80
C GLU A 64 5.49 25.71 -4.22
N LYS A 65 6.09 24.59 -4.67
CA LYS A 65 6.79 24.54 -5.97
C LYS A 65 5.85 24.14 -7.09
N THR A 66 5.01 23.14 -6.86
CA THR A 66 4.10 22.64 -7.90
C THR A 66 2.74 23.32 -7.86
N GLN A 67 2.40 23.99 -6.75
CA GLN A 67 1.07 24.56 -6.47
C GLN A 67 -0.04 23.48 -6.43
N ASP A 68 0.33 22.20 -6.32
CA ASP A 68 -0.62 21.11 -6.18
C ASP A 68 -1.19 21.07 -4.76
N THR A 69 -2.47 20.74 -4.63
CA THR A 69 -3.11 20.45 -3.35
C THR A 69 -2.99 18.95 -3.04
N ILE A 70 -2.39 18.65 -1.89
CA ILE A 70 -2.17 17.30 -1.36
C ILE A 70 -3.07 17.10 -0.15
N LEU A 71 -3.86 16.02 -0.17
CA LEU A 71 -4.65 15.60 0.99
C LEU A 71 -3.75 14.92 2.02
N MET A 72 -3.60 15.55 3.18
CA MET A 72 -2.92 14.98 4.35
C MET A 72 -3.93 14.25 5.23
N GLN A 73 -3.57 13.09 5.74
CA GLN A 73 -4.34 12.33 6.72
C GLN A 73 -3.47 12.07 7.95
N GLN A 74 -4.07 12.10 9.14
CA GLN A 74 -3.43 11.62 10.35
C GLN A 74 -3.48 10.09 10.37
N TYR A 75 -2.34 9.50 10.68
CA TYR A 75 -2.12 8.09 10.95
C TYR A 75 -1.52 7.97 12.35
N PHE A 76 -1.33 6.73 12.82
CA PHE A 76 -0.69 6.48 14.10
C PHE A 76 0.50 5.55 13.92
N MET A 77 1.70 6.08 14.20
CA MET A 77 2.94 5.32 14.14
C MET A 77 3.21 4.66 15.49
N ALA A 78 3.15 3.33 15.50
CA ALA A 78 3.55 2.53 16.64
C ALA A 78 5.02 2.14 16.49
N PHE A 79 5.86 2.56 17.44
CA PHE A 79 7.18 1.99 17.65
C PHE A 79 7.06 0.76 18.56
N LEU A 80 7.55 -0.37 18.07
CA LEU A 80 7.54 -1.63 18.80
C LEU A 80 8.88 -1.77 19.53
N LYS A 81 8.93 -1.41 20.81
CA LYS A 81 10.16 -1.39 21.61
C LYS A 81 10.42 -2.73 22.29
N LYS A 82 11.69 -3.03 22.61
CA LYS A 82 12.07 -4.14 23.47
C LYS A 82 11.29 -4.06 24.79
N GLY A 83 10.53 -5.12 25.09
CA GLY A 83 9.84 -5.25 26.36
C GLY A 83 10.71 -5.90 27.45
N PRO A 84 10.32 -5.76 28.72
CA PRO A 84 11.10 -6.24 29.86
C PRO A 84 11.07 -7.77 30.02
N VAL A 85 10.14 -8.49 29.39
CA VAL A 85 9.97 -9.94 29.56
C VAL A 85 10.53 -10.71 28.37
N ARG A 86 11.75 -11.24 28.52
CA ARG A 86 12.47 -11.96 27.45
C ARG A 86 13.00 -13.34 27.84
N SER A 87 12.56 -13.88 28.97
CA SER A 87 13.04 -15.16 29.52
C SER A 87 12.41 -16.40 28.90
N GLN A 88 11.60 -16.27 27.84
CA GLN A 88 10.92 -17.40 27.22
C GLN A 88 11.93 -18.30 26.49
N ASN A 89 11.69 -19.61 26.54
CA ASN A 89 12.51 -20.58 25.80
C ASN A 89 12.32 -20.43 24.27
N GLU A 90 13.15 -21.11 23.49
CA GLU A 90 13.13 -21.00 22.02
C GLU A 90 11.77 -21.36 21.40
N ALA A 91 11.12 -22.41 21.91
CA ALA A 91 9.83 -22.86 21.39
C ALA A 91 8.71 -21.83 21.65
N GLU A 92 8.69 -21.25 22.84
CA GLU A 92 7.76 -20.17 23.21
C GLU A 92 8.03 -18.90 22.42
N ALA A 93 9.30 -18.52 22.26
CA ALA A 93 9.71 -17.38 21.46
C ALA A 93 9.26 -17.51 20.00
N ALA A 94 9.47 -18.68 19.38
CA ALA A 94 9.05 -18.97 18.03
C ALA A 94 7.51 -18.93 17.88
N LYS A 95 6.78 -19.46 18.87
CA LYS A 95 5.31 -19.39 18.90
C LYS A 95 4.81 -17.95 18.96
N LEU A 96 5.37 -17.13 19.85
CA LEU A 96 5.02 -15.71 19.97
C LEU A 96 5.33 -14.95 18.68
N GLN A 97 6.47 -15.22 18.04
CA GLN A 97 6.81 -14.63 16.74
C GLN A 97 5.79 -14.97 15.66
N LYS A 98 5.37 -16.23 15.56
CA LYS A 98 4.33 -16.64 14.60
C LYS A 98 3.00 -15.92 14.86
N GLN A 99 2.62 -15.78 16.12
CA GLN A 99 1.39 -15.10 16.50
C GLN A 99 1.42 -13.59 16.23
N HIS A 100 2.57 -12.95 16.46
CA HIS A 100 2.83 -11.56 16.11
C HIS A 100 2.67 -11.32 14.61
N LEU A 101 3.32 -12.13 13.77
CA LEU A 101 3.19 -12.02 12.32
C LEU A 101 1.73 -12.22 11.85
N ALA A 102 1.00 -13.16 12.45
CA ALA A 102 -0.41 -13.38 12.15
C ALA A 102 -1.29 -12.17 12.56
N HIS A 103 -0.98 -11.52 13.68
CA HIS A 103 -1.65 -10.29 14.10
C HIS A 103 -1.41 -9.16 13.09
N LEU A 104 -0.16 -8.91 12.71
CA LEU A 104 0.19 -7.88 11.73
C LEU A 104 -0.48 -8.12 10.36
N SER A 105 -0.46 -9.36 9.86
CA SER A 105 -1.15 -9.74 8.61
C SER A 105 -2.63 -9.41 8.68
N ARG A 106 -3.28 -9.75 9.80
CA ARG A 106 -4.70 -9.45 10.00
C ARG A 106 -4.97 -7.94 10.06
N MET A 107 -4.11 -7.14 10.70
CA MET A 107 -4.29 -5.69 10.73
C MET A 107 -4.21 -5.08 9.33
N TYR A 108 -3.31 -5.59 8.50
CA TYR A 108 -3.21 -5.20 7.09
C TYR A 108 -4.43 -5.63 6.27
N GLU A 109 -4.83 -6.90 6.36
CA GLU A 109 -5.98 -7.45 5.61
C GLU A 109 -7.31 -6.74 5.96
N LEU A 110 -7.47 -6.31 7.21
CA LEU A 110 -8.65 -5.57 7.66
C LEU A 110 -8.58 -4.06 7.36
N GLY A 111 -7.46 -3.57 6.82
CA GLY A 111 -7.25 -2.15 6.53
C GLY A 111 -7.00 -1.27 7.74
N TYR A 112 -6.68 -1.87 8.90
CA TYR A 112 -6.35 -1.13 10.13
C TYR A 112 -4.91 -0.65 10.17
N ALA A 113 -4.01 -1.28 9.42
CA ALA A 113 -2.61 -0.87 9.31
C ALA A 113 -2.13 -0.96 7.86
N ASP A 114 -1.36 0.03 7.41
CA ASP A 114 -0.92 0.10 6.02
C ASP A 114 0.48 -0.48 5.84
N ILE A 115 1.39 -0.26 6.80
CA ILE A 115 2.81 -0.68 6.72
C ILE A 115 3.24 -1.25 8.07
N SER A 116 3.92 -2.39 8.06
CA SER A 116 4.61 -2.95 9.23
C SER A 116 5.95 -3.55 8.83
N GLY A 117 6.98 -3.35 9.65
CA GLY A 117 8.30 -3.92 9.36
C GLY A 117 9.29 -3.80 10.53
N PRO A 118 10.24 -4.74 10.63
CA PRO A 118 11.31 -4.67 11.62
C PRO A 118 12.38 -3.64 11.23
N PHE A 119 13.08 -3.10 12.22
CA PHE A 119 14.35 -2.42 11.97
C PHE A 119 15.45 -3.45 11.71
N GLY A 120 16.44 -3.06 10.88
CA GLY A 120 17.55 -3.93 10.48
C GLY A 120 18.70 -4.00 11.48
N ASP A 121 18.64 -3.21 12.56
CA ASP A 121 19.65 -3.17 13.61
C ASP A 121 19.19 -3.90 14.89
N ASP A 122 20.07 -3.97 15.90
CA ASP A 122 19.73 -4.51 17.22
C ASP A 122 19.36 -3.40 18.23
N GLY A 123 18.74 -2.33 17.75
CA GLY A 123 18.29 -1.22 18.59
C GLY A 123 17.19 -1.59 19.59
N ASP A 124 16.85 -0.62 20.43
CA ASP A 124 15.73 -0.72 21.38
C ASP A 124 14.38 -0.77 20.67
N ILE A 125 14.28 -0.11 19.52
CA ILE A 125 13.09 -0.19 18.67
C ILE A 125 13.27 -1.36 17.71
N ARG A 126 12.34 -2.31 17.75
CA ARG A 126 12.39 -3.56 16.98
C ARG A 126 11.71 -3.46 15.64
N GLY A 127 10.77 -2.54 15.50
CA GLY A 127 10.06 -2.28 14.26
C GLY A 127 9.05 -1.16 14.41
N ILE A 128 8.32 -0.93 13.33
CA ILE A 128 7.19 0.00 13.28
C ILE A 128 5.96 -0.65 12.68
N THR A 129 4.80 -0.13 13.07
CA THR A 129 3.52 -0.33 12.39
C THR A 129 2.84 1.01 12.23
N ILE A 130 2.32 1.30 11.04
CA ILE A 130 1.53 2.50 10.74
C ILE A 130 0.05 2.11 10.71
N TYR A 131 -0.69 2.51 11.72
CA TYR A 131 -2.13 2.30 11.82
C TYR A 131 -2.90 3.39 11.05
N ASN A 132 -3.88 2.95 10.28
CA ASN A 132 -4.78 3.76 9.46
C ASN A 132 -6.21 3.61 10.02
N VAL A 133 -6.44 4.29 11.14
CA VAL A 133 -7.70 4.29 11.90
C VAL A 133 -8.01 5.72 12.33
N PRO A 134 -9.28 6.05 12.65
CA PRO A 134 -9.67 7.43 12.89
C PRO A 134 -9.17 8.02 14.22
N THR A 135 -8.86 7.19 15.23
CA THR A 135 -8.49 7.70 16.56
C THR A 135 -7.26 7.02 17.15
N PHE A 136 -6.57 7.76 18.02
CA PHE A 136 -5.40 7.28 18.76
C PHE A 136 -5.75 6.05 19.61
N GLU A 137 -6.89 6.08 20.31
CA GLU A 137 -7.32 5.01 21.21
C GLU A 137 -7.57 3.72 20.45
N MET A 138 -8.07 3.80 19.22
CA MET A 138 -8.26 2.63 18.36
C MET A 138 -6.91 2.06 17.95
N ALA A 139 -5.97 2.90 17.51
CA ALA A 139 -4.62 2.46 17.14
C ALA A 139 -3.90 1.81 18.33
N ASP A 140 -3.94 2.46 19.50
CA ASP A 140 -3.33 1.97 20.73
C ASP A 140 -3.94 0.63 21.16
N SER A 141 -5.27 0.53 21.14
CA SER A 141 -5.96 -0.72 21.48
C SER A 141 -5.57 -1.86 20.54
N LEU A 142 -5.54 -1.62 19.23
CA LEU A 142 -5.16 -2.62 18.23
C LEU A 142 -3.71 -3.08 18.40
N ALA A 143 -2.78 -2.13 18.60
CA ALA A 143 -1.37 -2.44 18.84
C ALA A 143 -1.16 -3.27 20.13
N ASN A 144 -1.90 -2.95 21.20
CA ASN A 144 -1.84 -3.70 22.45
C ASN A 144 -2.55 -5.07 22.39
N LEU A 145 -3.30 -5.38 21.33
CA LEU A 145 -3.87 -6.72 21.13
C LEU A 145 -2.83 -7.76 20.69
N ASP A 146 -1.67 -7.32 20.21
CA ASP A 146 -0.57 -8.16 19.76
C ASP A 146 -0.07 -9.13 20.85
N PRO A 147 0.02 -10.45 20.57
CA PRO A 147 0.56 -11.43 21.52
C PRO A 147 1.99 -11.13 22.01
N MET A 148 2.83 -10.48 21.19
CA MET A 148 4.16 -10.05 21.64
C MET A 148 4.11 -8.89 22.65
N VAL A 149 3.13 -8.00 22.54
CA VAL A 149 2.91 -6.92 23.51
C VAL A 149 2.29 -7.48 24.79
N LYS A 150 1.25 -8.31 24.67
CA LYS A 150 0.60 -8.96 25.82
C LYS A 150 1.53 -9.82 26.66
N SER A 151 2.53 -10.44 26.03
CA SER A 151 3.55 -11.22 26.74
C SER A 151 4.64 -10.37 27.39
N GLY A 152 4.61 -9.05 27.23
CA GLY A 152 5.63 -8.11 27.74
C GLY A 152 6.96 -8.20 26.98
N ARG A 153 6.99 -8.87 25.82
CA ARG A 153 8.18 -9.03 25.00
C ARG A 153 8.43 -7.82 24.11
N LEU A 154 7.35 -7.11 23.77
CA LEU A 154 7.35 -5.78 23.17
C LEU A 154 6.55 -4.80 24.02
N VAL A 155 6.85 -3.51 23.87
CA VAL A 155 6.08 -2.39 24.43
C VAL A 155 5.80 -1.41 23.29
N ILE A 156 4.59 -0.85 23.26
CA ILE A 156 4.18 0.11 22.24
C ILE A 156 4.51 1.53 22.72
N GLU A 157 5.08 2.32 21.81
CA GLU A 157 5.13 3.77 21.91
C GLU A 157 4.42 4.33 20.67
N MET A 158 3.29 5.01 20.87
CA MET A 158 2.40 5.46 19.79
C MET A 158 2.50 6.97 19.58
N HIS A 159 2.56 7.40 18.34
CA HIS A 159 2.58 8.82 17.96
C HIS A 159 1.59 9.12 16.82
N PRO A 160 0.79 10.19 16.91
CA PRO A 160 0.10 10.74 15.75
C PRO A 160 1.12 11.17 14.69
N TRP A 161 0.89 10.79 13.44
CA TRP A 161 1.80 11.06 12.33
C TRP A 161 1.03 11.46 11.08
N TRP A 162 1.41 12.58 10.47
CA TRP A 162 0.77 13.10 9.28
C TRP A 162 1.50 12.67 8.02
N ALA A 163 0.76 12.13 7.05
CA ALA A 163 1.29 11.76 5.75
C ALA A 163 0.27 12.04 4.64
N ALA A 164 0.79 12.21 3.42
CA ALA A 164 -0.05 12.37 2.24
C ALA A 164 -0.82 11.06 1.96
N LYS A 165 -2.13 11.16 1.75
CA LYS A 165 -2.99 10.00 1.53
C LYS A 165 -2.57 9.26 0.26
N GLY A 166 -2.30 7.96 0.41
CA GLY A 166 -1.99 7.07 -0.73
C GLY A 166 -0.56 7.15 -1.26
N PHE A 167 0.36 7.85 -0.57
CA PHE A 167 1.76 7.91 -1.00
C PHE A 167 2.49 6.57 -0.79
N PRO A 168 3.15 6.02 -1.81
CA PRO A 168 3.96 4.81 -1.67
C PRO A 168 5.40 5.15 -1.24
N LEU A 169 6.11 4.14 -0.74
CA LEU A 169 7.57 4.17 -0.70
C LEU A 169 8.11 4.13 -2.14
N ARG A 170 9.18 4.89 -2.41
CA ARG A 170 9.78 5.05 -3.74
C ARG A 170 11.06 4.25 -3.90
#